data_AF-A0A354FLR0-F1
#
_entry.id   AF-A0A354FLR0-F1
#
_cell.length_a   1.000
_cell.length_b   1.000
_cell.length_c   1.000
_cell.angle_alpha   90.00
_cell.angle_beta   90.00
_cell.angle_gamma   90.00
#
_symmetry.space_group_name_H-M   'P 1'
#
loop_
_entity.id
_entity.type
_entity.pdbx_description
1 polymer ?
#
loop_
_entity_poly.entity_id
_entity_poly.type
_entity_poly.pdbx_seq_one_letter_code
_entity_poly.pdbx_strand_id
1 'polypeptide(L)'
;MRFPLNSCRKARRCHRRNRGLRCRTKASGEMLKHLRVLIHERIMLPITASNAPVAQLSWGVAVGMFVGLTPTMGVQMYLAAMIWAVSRYILQFPFNLPVAVALVWITNPITVVPIYYVFLATGSLLLQNGEALNYAHFAESFGRIAALESAWDSIVEGTRFLLVDLGWPMVVGGLAYAIPGAILGYFLTFRFVTRHRRQKAAAANMGYEQWQAINEVMH
;
A
#
# COMPACT_ATOMS: atom_id res chain seq x y z
N MET A 1 13.67 -71.00 -59.31
CA MET A 1 14.75 -70.13 -59.82
C MET A 1 15.19 -69.16 -58.73
N ARG A 2 16.40 -68.64 -58.84
CA ARG A 2 17.37 -68.38 -57.76
C ARG A 2 17.75 -66.88 -57.77
N PHE A 3 18.06 -66.32 -56.59
CA PHE A 3 18.79 -65.05 -56.29
C PHE A 3 18.04 -63.69 -56.45
N PRO A 4 18.47 -62.58 -55.79
CA PRO A 4 18.91 -62.47 -54.38
C PRO A 4 18.64 -61.13 -53.62
N LEU A 5 18.94 -61.19 -52.31
CA LEU A 5 19.54 -60.18 -51.41
C LEU A 5 19.78 -58.75 -51.96
N ASN A 6 19.26 -57.72 -51.27
CA ASN A 6 20.09 -56.68 -50.64
C ASN A 6 19.33 -55.59 -49.84
N SER A 7 20.01 -55.12 -48.79
CA SER A 7 19.78 -53.93 -47.95
C SER A 7 18.61 -54.04 -46.96
N CYS A 8 18.81 -54.27 -45.65
CA CYS A 8 19.68 -53.59 -44.69
C CYS A 8 19.44 -52.07 -44.59
N ARG A 9 19.01 -51.66 -43.39
CA ARG A 9 18.95 -50.30 -42.80
C ARG A 9 17.74 -49.42 -43.17
N LYS A 10 16.76 -49.42 -42.27
CA LYS A 10 16.36 -48.21 -41.50
C LYS A 10 15.37 -48.54 -40.39
N ALA A 11 15.86 -49.29 -39.40
CA ALA A 11 15.38 -49.09 -38.03
C ALA A 11 15.86 -47.71 -37.54
N ARG A 12 15.01 -47.05 -36.74
CA ARG A 12 15.22 -45.79 -36.00
C ARG A 12 15.01 -44.49 -36.79
N ARG A 13 13.77 -43.97 -36.78
CA ARG A 13 13.45 -42.54 -36.56
C ARG A 13 11.93 -42.26 -36.60
N CYS A 14 11.25 -42.70 -35.56
CA CYS A 14 9.94 -42.20 -35.12
C CYS A 14 9.86 -42.71 -33.67
N HIS A 15 9.67 -41.95 -32.60
CA HIS A 15 9.00 -40.68 -32.41
C HIS A 15 9.48 -40.19 -31.01
N ARG A 16 10.54 -39.38 -30.97
CA ARG A 16 11.12 -38.85 -29.72
C ARG A 16 11.23 -37.33 -29.82
N ARG A 17 10.09 -36.64 -29.97
CA ARG A 17 10.10 -35.17 -30.08
C ARG A 17 8.83 -34.48 -29.57
N ASN A 18 8.16 -35.01 -28.54
CA ASN A 18 7.06 -34.27 -27.89
C ASN A 18 6.81 -34.54 -26.39
N ARG A 19 7.68 -35.28 -25.69
CA ARG A 19 7.53 -35.50 -24.24
C ARG A 19 8.02 -34.34 -23.36
N GLY A 20 8.87 -33.45 -23.87
CA GLY A 20 9.45 -32.34 -23.09
C GLY A 20 8.49 -31.14 -22.88
N LEU A 21 7.74 -30.77 -23.93
CA LEU A 21 6.82 -29.62 -23.88
C LEU A 21 5.58 -29.88 -23.00
N ARG A 22 5.10 -31.13 -22.96
CA ARG A 22 3.91 -31.53 -22.20
C ARG A 22 4.17 -31.65 -20.69
N CYS A 23 5.38 -32.01 -20.27
CA CYS A 23 5.76 -32.02 -18.85
C CYS A 23 5.95 -30.60 -18.29
N ARG A 24 6.48 -29.66 -19.09
CA ARG A 24 6.77 -28.29 -18.65
C ARG A 24 5.50 -27.46 -18.41
N THR A 25 4.47 -27.62 -19.25
CA THR A 25 3.16 -26.98 -19.06
C THR A 25 2.39 -27.56 -17.87
N LYS A 26 2.49 -28.87 -17.63
CA LYS A 26 1.85 -29.52 -16.47
C LYS A 26 2.50 -29.08 -15.15
N ALA A 27 3.83 -28.99 -15.10
CA ALA A 27 4.56 -28.48 -13.93
C ALA A 27 4.27 -26.99 -13.66
N SER A 28 4.17 -26.16 -14.71
CA SER A 28 3.82 -24.74 -14.58
C SER A 28 2.39 -24.54 -14.07
N GLY A 29 1.43 -25.35 -14.53
CA GLY A 29 0.04 -25.31 -14.06
C GLY A 29 -0.13 -25.76 -12.61
N GLU A 30 0.61 -26.78 -12.17
CA GLU A 30 0.60 -27.25 -10.78
C GLU A 30 1.31 -26.26 -9.83
N MET A 31 2.39 -25.62 -10.29
CA MET A 31 3.08 -24.56 -9.55
C MET A 31 2.21 -23.30 -9.42
N LEU A 32 1.48 -22.91 -10.48
CA LEU A 32 0.51 -21.80 -10.44
C LEU A 32 -0.67 -22.07 -9.49
N LYS A 33 -1.16 -23.31 -9.43
CA LYS A 33 -2.17 -23.72 -8.45
C LYS A 33 -1.62 -23.65 -7.02
N HIS A 34 -0.42 -24.17 -6.78
CA HIS A 34 0.24 -24.06 -5.48
C HIS A 34 0.51 -22.61 -5.08
N LEU A 35 0.97 -21.76 -6.01
CA LEU A 35 1.12 -20.32 -5.79
C LEU A 35 -0.22 -19.67 -5.45
N ARG A 36 -1.30 -19.99 -6.17
CA ARG A 36 -2.64 -19.47 -5.87
C ARG A 36 -3.12 -19.90 -4.48
N VAL A 37 -2.90 -21.16 -4.09
CA VAL A 37 -3.27 -21.67 -2.76
C VAL A 37 -2.43 -21.00 -1.67
N LEU A 38 -1.11 -20.88 -1.85
CA LEU A 38 -0.22 -20.21 -0.90
C LEU A 38 -0.54 -18.72 -0.76
N ILE A 39 -0.82 -18.02 -1.86
CA ILE A 39 -1.26 -16.62 -1.83
C ILE A 39 -2.62 -16.52 -1.13
N HIS A 40 -3.55 -17.42 -1.41
CA HIS A 40 -4.86 -17.38 -0.77
C HIS A 40 -4.79 -17.70 0.74
N GLU A 41 -4.00 -18.68 1.15
CA GLU A 41 -3.91 -19.09 2.55
C GLU A 41 -3.01 -18.20 3.41
N ARG A 42 -1.86 -17.76 2.90
CA ARG A 42 -0.94 -16.90 3.66
C ARG A 42 -1.18 -15.41 3.50
N ILE A 43 -1.84 -14.97 2.43
CA ILE A 43 -2.00 -13.52 2.16
C ILE A 43 -3.48 -13.14 2.27
N MET A 44 -4.39 -13.81 1.56
CA MET A 44 -5.82 -13.42 1.59
C MET A 44 -6.50 -13.71 2.93
N LEU A 45 -6.26 -14.87 3.54
CA LEU A 45 -6.90 -15.23 4.82
C LEU A 45 -6.54 -14.29 5.98
N PRO A 46 -5.27 -13.91 6.26
CA PRO A 46 -4.99 -12.98 7.37
C PRO A 46 -5.49 -11.55 7.11
N ILE A 47 -5.56 -11.11 5.85
CA ILE A 47 -6.12 -9.79 5.50
C ILE A 47 -7.65 -9.79 5.69
N THR A 48 -8.32 -10.89 5.32
CA THR A 48 -9.78 -11.05 5.47
C THR A 48 -10.18 -11.41 6.90
N ALA A 49 -9.28 -12.04 7.67
CA ALA A 49 -9.44 -12.37 9.08
C ALA A 49 -9.07 -11.21 10.01
N SER A 50 -8.80 -10.00 9.49
CA SER A 50 -8.66 -8.82 10.34
C SER A 50 -10.03 -8.39 10.86
N ASN A 51 -10.56 -9.17 11.79
CA ASN A 51 -11.71 -8.82 12.59
C ASN A 51 -11.31 -7.84 13.70
N ALA A 52 -10.40 -6.91 13.40
CA ALA A 52 -10.04 -5.84 14.30
C ALA A 52 -11.30 -5.01 14.60
N PRO A 53 -11.44 -4.50 15.83
CA PRO A 53 -12.55 -3.62 16.20
C PRO A 53 -12.63 -2.45 15.22
N VAL A 54 -13.85 -2.06 14.85
CA VAL A 54 -14.08 -0.97 13.88
C VAL A 54 -13.36 0.32 14.28
N ALA A 55 -13.29 0.59 15.59
CA ALA A 55 -12.55 1.72 16.13
C ALA A 55 -11.05 1.65 15.79
N GLN A 56 -10.38 0.52 16.03
CA GLN A 56 -8.94 0.37 15.75
C GLN A 56 -8.62 0.51 14.26
N LEU A 57 -9.51 0.02 13.39
CA LEU A 57 -9.39 0.21 11.93
C LEU A 57 -9.54 1.69 11.55
N SER A 58 -10.57 2.35 12.08
CA SER A 58 -10.85 3.76 11.80
C SER A 58 -9.71 4.67 12.25
N TRP A 59 -9.11 4.39 13.41
CA TRP A 59 -7.92 5.10 13.90
C TRP A 59 -6.67 4.81 13.08
N GLY A 60 -6.47 3.57 12.64
CA GLY A 60 -5.38 3.23 11.71
C GLY A 60 -5.50 4.04 10.42
N VAL A 61 -6.72 4.15 9.88
CA VAL A 61 -6.99 5.01 8.72
C VAL A 61 -6.71 6.48 9.02
N ALA A 62 -7.20 7.01 10.15
CA ALA A 62 -7.01 8.41 10.50
C ALA A 62 -5.53 8.80 10.62
N VAL A 63 -4.75 7.99 11.35
CA VAL A 63 -3.30 8.20 11.53
C VAL A 63 -2.57 8.04 10.20
N GLY A 64 -2.89 7.00 9.42
CA GLY A 64 -2.28 6.76 8.12
C GLY A 64 -2.56 7.89 7.12
N MET A 65 -3.79 8.41 7.09
CA MET A 65 -4.16 9.59 6.29
C MET A 65 -3.41 10.84 6.75
N PHE A 66 -3.33 11.07 8.06
CA PHE A 66 -2.63 12.22 8.61
C PHE A 66 -1.16 12.21 8.20
N VAL A 67 -0.47 11.10 8.44
CA VAL A 67 0.96 10.95 8.10
C VAL A 67 1.17 10.95 6.59
N GLY A 68 0.35 10.23 5.81
CA GLY A 68 0.49 10.15 4.36
C GLY A 68 0.24 11.47 3.62
N LEU A 69 -0.56 12.38 4.21
CA LEU A 69 -0.81 13.72 3.68
C LEU A 69 0.08 14.80 4.33
N THR A 70 1.08 14.40 5.10
CA THR A 70 2.15 15.31 5.52
C THR A 70 3.34 15.20 4.58
N PRO A 71 4.13 16.26 4.40
CA PRO A 71 5.30 16.26 3.54
C PRO A 71 6.48 15.48 4.16
N THR A 72 6.28 14.20 4.50
CA THR A 72 7.24 13.36 5.24
C THR A 72 7.69 12.12 4.47
N MET A 73 7.58 12.16 3.13
CA MET A 73 8.11 11.11 2.24
C MET A 73 9.52 10.64 2.63
N GLY A 74 9.73 9.32 2.58
CA GLY A 74 10.97 8.67 3.02
C GLY A 74 10.97 8.27 4.49
N VAL A 75 10.48 9.14 5.39
CA VAL A 75 10.51 8.88 6.85
C VAL A 75 9.14 8.47 7.41
N GLN A 76 8.06 8.74 6.67
CA GLN A 76 6.67 8.47 7.00
C GLN A 76 6.35 7.06 7.54
N MET A 77 7.04 6.03 7.06
CA MET A 77 6.84 4.65 7.52
C MET A 77 7.32 4.48 8.97
N TYR A 78 8.47 5.08 9.29
CA TYR A 78 9.02 5.10 10.63
C TYR A 78 8.15 5.97 11.55
N LEU A 79 7.64 7.10 11.05
CA LEU A 79 6.71 7.95 11.81
C LEU A 79 5.41 7.20 12.15
N ALA A 80 4.80 6.50 11.19
CA ALA A 80 3.60 5.69 11.42
C ALA A 80 3.85 4.57 12.44
N ALA A 81 4.98 3.87 12.34
CA ALA A 81 5.37 2.85 13.31
C ALA A 81 5.64 3.42 14.70
N MET A 82 6.27 4.60 14.78
CA MET A 82 6.54 5.29 16.05
C MET A 82 5.24 5.78 16.71
N ILE A 83 4.34 6.40 15.95
CA ILE A 83 3.01 6.81 16.45
C ILE A 83 2.24 5.59 16.95
N TRP A 84 2.32 4.47 16.24
CA TRP A 84 1.71 3.22 16.67
C TRP A 84 2.32 2.69 17.98
N ALA A 85 3.65 2.68 18.10
CA ALA A 85 4.33 2.23 19.31
C ALA A 85 3.94 3.10 20.51
N VAL A 86 3.96 4.43 20.36
CA VAL A 86 3.53 5.37 21.40
C VAL A 86 2.06 5.12 21.77
N SER A 87 1.18 5.00 20.77
CA SER A 87 -0.24 4.80 21.03
C SER A 87 -0.52 3.47 21.73
N ARG A 88 0.17 2.39 21.34
CA ARG A 88 0.01 1.06 21.95
C ARG A 88 0.59 0.97 23.35
N TYR A 89 1.82 1.44 23.56
CA TYR A 89 2.55 1.22 24.82
C TYR A 89 2.35 2.34 25.84
N ILE A 90 2.17 3.58 25.41
CA ILE A 90 2.03 4.73 26.31
C ILE A 90 0.55 5.07 26.52
N LEU A 91 -0.19 5.24 25.43
CA LEU A 91 -1.60 5.64 25.50
C LEU A 91 -2.57 4.46 25.71
N GLN A 92 -2.05 3.22 25.68
CA GLN A 92 -2.85 1.98 25.77
C GLN A 92 -4.02 1.96 24.75
N PHE A 93 -3.79 2.59 23.61
CA PHE A 93 -4.75 2.81 22.54
C PHE A 93 -4.22 2.18 21.24
N PRO A 94 -4.33 0.85 21.07
CA PRO A 94 -3.84 0.18 19.88
C PRO A 94 -4.72 0.50 18.67
N PHE A 95 -4.07 0.77 17.54
CA PHE A 95 -4.74 0.83 16.23
C PHE A 95 -4.09 -0.14 15.24
N ASN A 96 -4.74 -0.35 14.10
CA ASN A 96 -4.27 -1.28 13.09
C ASN A 96 -3.10 -0.67 12.29
N LEU A 97 -1.86 -1.06 12.65
CA LEU A 97 -0.63 -0.58 12.00
C LEU A 97 -0.58 -0.92 10.50
N PRO A 98 -0.88 -2.15 10.05
CA PRO A 98 -0.92 -2.46 8.62
C PRO A 98 -1.79 -1.51 7.81
N VAL A 99 -2.97 -1.16 8.33
CA VAL A 99 -3.88 -0.19 7.69
C VAL A 99 -3.27 1.20 7.65
N ALA A 100 -2.67 1.66 8.75
CA ALA A 100 -2.01 2.98 8.78
C ALA A 100 -0.87 3.05 7.76
N VAL A 101 -0.02 2.03 7.72
CA VAL A 101 1.09 1.90 6.75
C VAL A 101 0.59 1.87 5.31
N ALA A 102 -0.50 1.15 5.04
CA ALA A 102 -1.08 1.10 3.70
C ALA A 102 -1.56 2.48 3.22
N LEU A 103 -2.10 3.32 4.12
CA LEU A 103 -2.55 4.66 3.74
C LEU A 103 -1.42 5.68 3.59
N VAL A 104 -0.30 5.47 4.26
CA VAL A 104 0.90 6.28 4.05
C VAL A 104 1.41 6.20 2.60
N TRP A 105 1.07 5.13 1.87
CA TRP A 105 1.40 4.96 0.44
C TRP A 105 0.47 5.73 -0.53
N ILE A 106 -0.51 6.48 -0.04
CA ILE A 106 -1.33 7.37 -0.88
C ILE A 106 -0.43 8.35 -1.64
N THR A 107 0.52 8.92 -0.92
CA THR A 107 1.60 9.71 -1.51
C THR A 107 2.70 8.70 -1.88
N ASN A 108 2.95 8.51 -3.16
CA ASN A 108 3.92 7.55 -3.69
C ASN A 108 4.82 8.25 -4.72
N PRO A 109 5.91 7.62 -5.22
CA PRO A 109 6.82 8.29 -6.16
C PRO A 109 6.15 8.88 -7.40
N ILE A 110 4.99 8.36 -7.80
CA ILE A 110 4.22 8.86 -8.94
C ILE A 110 3.35 10.06 -8.54
N THR A 111 2.73 10.02 -7.35
CA THR A 111 1.78 11.04 -6.89
C THR A 111 2.38 12.13 -6.01
N VAL A 112 3.60 11.96 -5.51
CA VAL A 112 4.24 12.88 -4.56
C VAL A 112 4.40 14.30 -5.12
N VAL A 113 4.86 14.43 -6.37
CA VAL A 113 5.09 15.73 -7.01
C VAL A 113 3.79 16.54 -7.11
N PRO A 114 2.71 16.02 -7.72
CA PRO A 114 1.46 16.79 -7.80
C PRO A 114 0.84 17.05 -6.42
N ILE A 115 0.89 16.10 -5.48
CA ILE A 115 0.34 16.29 -4.13
C ILE A 115 1.09 17.40 -3.39
N TYR A 116 2.42 17.36 -3.37
CA TYR A 116 3.23 18.36 -2.67
C TYR A 116 3.13 19.73 -3.31
N TYR A 117 2.99 19.81 -4.64
CA TYR A 117 2.71 21.08 -5.30
C TYR A 117 1.38 21.69 -4.82
N VAL A 118 0.33 20.88 -4.68
CA VAL A 118 -0.96 21.34 -4.15
C VAL A 118 -0.81 21.82 -2.70
N PHE A 119 -0.01 21.15 -1.89
CA PHE A 119 0.30 21.61 -0.54
C PHE A 119 1.02 22.96 -0.58
N LEU A 120 2.06 23.11 -1.38
CA LEU A 120 2.78 24.37 -1.54
C LEU A 120 1.85 25.50 -1.98
N ALA A 121 1.08 25.30 -3.05
CA ALA A 121 0.16 26.30 -3.56
C ALA A 121 -0.89 26.70 -2.52
N THR A 122 -1.50 25.71 -1.85
CA THR A 122 -2.50 25.95 -0.80
C THR A 122 -1.89 26.67 0.40
N GLY A 123 -0.70 26.27 0.83
CA GLY A 123 0.00 26.89 1.95
C GLY A 123 0.46 28.31 1.67
N SER A 124 0.98 28.58 0.47
CA SER A 124 1.33 29.94 0.01
C SER A 124 0.10 30.84 -0.03
N LEU A 125 -1.04 30.32 -0.50
CA LEU A 125 -2.32 31.05 -0.46
C LEU A 125 -2.77 31.35 0.97
N LEU A 126 -2.70 30.37 1.88
CA LEU A 126 -3.10 30.53 3.28
C LEU A 126 -2.20 31.50 4.06
N LEU A 127 -0.89 31.48 3.79
CA LEU A 127 0.08 32.38 4.43
C LEU A 127 0.16 33.76 3.76
N GLN A 128 -0.55 33.97 2.64
CA GLN A 128 -0.44 35.18 1.81
C GLN A 128 1.00 35.46 1.33
N ASN A 129 1.83 34.42 1.28
CA ASN A 129 3.16 34.49 0.71
C ASN A 129 3.01 34.37 -0.81
N GLY A 130 3.08 35.50 -1.52
CA GLY A 130 2.75 35.63 -2.94
C GLY A 130 3.65 34.87 -3.93
N GLU A 131 4.64 34.12 -3.46
CA GLU A 131 5.61 33.40 -4.29
C GLU A 131 5.45 31.89 -4.13
N ALA A 132 4.37 31.33 -4.67
CA ALA A 132 4.34 29.89 -4.91
C ALA A 132 5.27 29.58 -6.10
N LEU A 133 6.23 28.67 -5.92
CA LEU A 133 7.09 28.21 -7.02
C LEU A 133 6.23 27.70 -8.19
N ASN A 134 6.68 27.95 -9.42
CA ASN A 134 6.05 27.36 -10.60
C ASN A 134 6.18 25.82 -10.56
N TYR A 135 5.14 25.11 -10.98
CA TYR A 135 5.12 23.64 -11.04
C TYR A 135 6.33 23.07 -11.76
N ALA A 136 6.76 23.68 -12.87
CA ALA A 136 7.91 23.22 -13.64
C ALA A 136 9.22 23.22 -12.83
N HIS A 137 9.51 24.32 -12.12
CA HIS A 137 10.69 24.43 -11.28
C HIS A 137 10.63 23.49 -10.06
N PHE A 138 9.43 23.30 -9.50
CA PHE A 138 9.23 22.37 -8.39
C PHE A 138 9.48 20.92 -8.83
N ALA A 139 8.92 20.51 -9.97
CA ALA A 139 9.08 19.17 -10.51
C ALA A 139 10.55 18.88 -10.90
N GLU A 140 11.25 19.85 -11.48
CA GLU A 140 12.67 19.74 -11.80
C GLU A 140 13.53 19.59 -10.53
N SER A 141 13.30 20.43 -9.53
CA SER A 141 14.01 20.37 -8.24
C SER A 141 13.80 19.03 -7.55
N PHE A 142 12.55 18.52 -7.54
CA PHE A 142 12.23 17.22 -6.99
C PHE A 142 12.89 16.09 -7.79
N GLY A 143 12.87 16.17 -9.13
CA GLY A 143 13.52 15.20 -10.02
C GLY A 143 15.03 15.10 -9.77
N ARG A 144 15.70 16.23 -9.52
CA ARG A 144 17.12 16.26 -9.17
C ARG A 144 17.43 15.55 -7.85
N ILE A 145 16.58 15.74 -6.83
CA ILE A 145 16.73 15.08 -5.52
C ILE A 145 16.46 13.57 -5.62
N ALA A 146 15.45 13.20 -6.42
CA ALA A 146 15.10 11.81 -6.65
C ALA A 146 16.14 11.04 -7.50
N ALA A 147 16.96 11.75 -8.28
CA ALA A 147 18.01 11.17 -9.12
C ALA A 147 19.33 10.92 -8.37
N LEU A 148 19.44 11.28 -7.09
CA LEU A 148 20.64 10.99 -6.30
C LEU A 148 20.82 9.47 -6.13
N GLU A 149 22.06 8.99 -6.25
CA GLU A 149 22.37 7.55 -6.20
C GLU A 149 22.14 6.93 -4.82
N SER A 150 22.35 7.74 -3.77
CA SER A 150 22.17 7.34 -2.38
C SER A 150 20.76 7.69 -1.91
N ALA A 151 20.00 6.69 -1.50
CA ALA A 151 18.68 6.88 -0.89
C ALA A 151 18.74 7.76 0.38
N TRP A 152 19.86 7.69 1.11
CA TRP A 152 20.07 8.54 2.28
C TRP A 152 20.23 10.00 1.90
N ASP A 153 20.98 10.29 0.84
CA ASP A 153 21.20 11.67 0.37
C ASP A 153 19.90 12.25 -0.22
N SER A 154 19.08 11.44 -0.91
CA SER A 154 17.74 11.85 -1.34
C SER A 154 16.83 12.22 -0.17
N ILE A 155 16.88 11.48 0.94
CA ILE A 155 16.08 11.77 2.13
C ILE A 155 16.55 13.06 2.79
N VAL A 156 17.86 13.22 2.98
CA VAL A 156 18.44 14.40 3.65
C VAL A 156 18.20 15.66 2.81
N GLU A 157 18.52 15.63 1.52
CA GLU A 157 18.36 16.79 0.65
C GLU A 157 16.89 17.07 0.35
N GLY A 158 16.05 16.03 0.24
CA GLY A 158 14.60 16.19 0.14
C GLY A 158 14.00 16.85 1.38
N THR A 159 14.44 16.43 2.58
CA THR A 159 14.00 17.05 3.84
C THR A 159 14.48 18.49 3.93
N ARG A 160 15.73 18.77 3.52
CA ARG A 160 16.29 20.13 3.48
C ARG A 160 15.52 21.02 2.52
N PHE A 161 15.22 20.54 1.32
CA PHE A 161 14.39 21.26 0.34
C PHE A 161 12.99 21.57 0.90
N LEU A 162 12.34 20.59 1.55
CA LEU A 162 11.02 20.76 2.16
C LEU A 162 11.01 21.77 3.33
N LEU A 163 12.05 21.77 4.16
CA LEU A 163 12.12 22.62 5.36
C LEU A 163 12.72 24.00 5.14
N VAL A 164 13.69 24.13 4.22
CA VAL A 164 14.45 25.36 3.99
C VAL A 164 13.91 26.10 2.78
N ASP A 165 13.83 25.44 1.62
CA ASP A 165 13.45 26.10 0.37
C ASP A 165 11.93 26.30 0.27
N LEU A 166 11.16 25.34 0.76
CA LEU A 166 9.69 25.40 0.75
C LEU A 166 9.11 25.91 2.07
N GLY A 167 9.79 25.66 3.19
CA GLY A 167 9.50 26.23 4.51
C GLY A 167 8.08 25.99 5.02
N TRP A 168 7.52 27.04 5.64
CA TRP A 168 6.20 27.02 6.27
C TRP A 168 5.02 26.77 5.32
N PRO A 169 5.00 27.30 4.08
CA PRO A 169 3.95 26.98 3.10
C PRO A 169 3.70 25.48 2.94
N MET A 170 4.74 24.66 2.84
CA MET A 170 4.57 23.22 2.67
C MET A 170 3.91 22.56 3.88
N VAL A 171 4.30 22.97 5.10
CA VAL A 171 3.73 22.44 6.35
C VAL A 171 2.28 22.86 6.51
N VAL A 172 1.98 24.14 6.30
CA VAL A 172 0.61 24.68 6.44
C VAL A 172 -0.32 24.06 5.40
N GLY A 173 0.14 23.95 4.15
CA GLY A 173 -0.60 23.29 3.09
C GLY A 173 -0.85 21.81 3.38
N GLY A 174 0.18 21.07 3.79
CA GLY A 174 0.04 19.66 4.18
C GLY A 174 -0.97 19.49 5.31
N LEU A 175 -0.88 20.29 6.37
CA LEU A 175 -1.83 20.23 7.50
C LEU A 175 -3.28 20.57 7.09
N ALA A 176 -3.45 21.51 6.14
CA ALA A 176 -4.76 21.87 5.61
C ALA A 176 -5.48 20.68 4.94
N TYR A 177 -4.75 19.69 4.42
CA TYR A 177 -5.33 18.45 3.88
C TYR A 177 -5.25 17.27 4.85
N ALA A 178 -4.17 17.16 5.62
CA ALA A 178 -3.95 16.06 6.56
C ALA A 178 -5.00 16.03 7.67
N ILE A 179 -5.35 17.19 8.24
CA ILE A 179 -6.35 17.26 9.32
C ILE A 179 -7.74 16.87 8.81
N PRO A 180 -8.31 17.51 7.76
CA PRO A 180 -9.60 17.07 7.22
C PRO A 180 -9.55 15.64 6.69
N GLY A 181 -8.46 15.24 6.03
CA GLY A 181 -8.28 13.88 5.51
C GLY A 181 -8.31 12.82 6.59
N ALA A 182 -7.66 13.06 7.74
CA ALA A 182 -7.68 12.17 8.89
C ALA A 182 -9.08 12.07 9.52
N ILE A 183 -9.75 13.22 9.71
CA ILE A 183 -11.11 13.28 10.28
C ILE A 183 -12.10 12.56 9.36
N LEU A 184 -12.10 12.90 8.06
CA LEU A 184 -12.97 12.28 7.07
C LEU A 184 -12.67 10.78 6.96
N GLY A 185 -11.39 10.39 6.89
CA GLY A 185 -10.96 8.99 6.83
C GLY A 185 -11.47 8.17 8.01
N TYR A 186 -11.41 8.74 9.23
CA TYR A 186 -11.97 8.12 10.43
C TYR A 186 -13.48 7.86 10.29
N PHE A 187 -14.25 8.92 10.04
CA PHE A 187 -15.72 8.82 10.00
C PHE A 187 -16.20 7.94 8.84
N LEU A 188 -15.55 8.05 7.68
CA LEU A 188 -15.92 7.30 6.50
C LEU A 188 -15.68 5.81 6.70
N THR A 189 -14.50 5.45 7.24
CA THR A 189 -14.17 4.06 7.59
C THR A 189 -15.13 3.51 8.62
N PHE A 190 -15.38 4.25 9.70
CA PHE A 190 -16.34 3.84 10.72
C PHE A 190 -17.72 3.60 10.12
N ARG A 191 -18.22 4.54 9.31
CA ARG A 191 -19.54 4.46 8.67
C ARG A 191 -19.67 3.26 7.73
N PHE A 192 -18.68 3.04 6.86
CA PHE A 192 -18.70 1.98 5.86
C PHE A 192 -18.52 0.61 6.48
N VAL A 193 -17.52 0.44 7.36
CA VAL A 193 -17.23 -0.85 7.99
C VAL A 193 -18.40 -1.26 8.90
N THR A 194 -18.94 -0.35 9.71
CA THR A 194 -20.13 -0.67 10.54
C THR A 194 -21.34 -1.01 9.69
N ARG A 195 -21.60 -0.29 8.58
CA ARG A 195 -22.71 -0.66 7.67
C ARG A 195 -22.51 -2.04 7.07
N HIS A 196 -21.32 -2.33 6.57
CA HIS A 196 -20.99 -3.61 5.94
C HIS A 196 -21.11 -4.76 6.94
N ARG A 197 -20.61 -4.59 8.17
CA ARG A 197 -20.72 -5.60 9.25
C ARG A 197 -22.17 -5.81 9.69
N ARG A 198 -22.98 -4.75 9.78
CA ARG A 198 -24.43 -4.88 10.08
C ARG A 198 -25.19 -5.64 8.99
N GLN A 199 -24.86 -5.43 7.71
CA GLN A 199 -25.45 -6.19 6.62
C GLN A 199 -25.09 -7.67 6.70
N LYS A 200 -23.84 -8.00 7.08
CA LYS A 200 -23.42 -9.39 7.31
C LYS A 200 -24.14 -10.03 8.51
N ALA A 201 -24.30 -9.30 9.61
CA ALA A 201 -25.05 -9.77 10.78
C ALA A 201 -26.51 -10.06 10.42
N ALA A 202 -27.16 -9.15 9.68
CA ALA A 202 -28.52 -9.33 9.20
C ALA A 202 -28.64 -10.53 8.25
N ALA A 203 -27.68 -10.72 7.33
CA ALA A 203 -27.66 -11.89 6.43
C ALA A 203 -27.46 -13.22 7.19
N ALA A 204 -26.83 -13.18 8.36
CA ALA A 204 -26.67 -14.34 9.23
C ALA A 204 -27.87 -14.57 10.18
N ASN A 205 -28.91 -13.72 10.14
CA ASN A 205 -30.03 -13.71 11.09
C ASN A 205 -29.58 -13.59 12.56
N MET A 206 -28.48 -12.87 12.83
CA MET A 206 -27.96 -12.65 14.18
C MET A 206 -27.97 -11.16 14.55
N GLY A 207 -28.06 -10.86 15.84
CA GLY A 207 -27.88 -9.49 16.33
C GLY A 207 -26.46 -8.96 16.05
N TYR A 208 -26.30 -7.65 15.86
CA TYR A 208 -24.98 -7.05 15.58
C TYR A 208 -23.97 -7.35 16.69
N GLU A 209 -24.37 -7.28 17.96
CA GLU A 209 -23.49 -7.58 19.10
C GLU A 209 -23.07 -9.06 19.13
N GLN A 210 -23.99 -9.97 18.81
CA GLN A 210 -23.67 -11.40 18.70
C GLN A 210 -22.70 -11.66 17.55
N TRP A 211 -22.95 -11.05 16.39
CA TRP A 211 -22.04 -11.13 15.25
C TRP A 211 -20.67 -10.55 15.61
N GLN A 212 -20.63 -9.44 16.35
CA GLN A 212 -19.41 -8.80 16.81
C GLN A 212 -18.63 -9.71 17.77
N ALA A 213 -19.29 -10.32 18.76
CA ALA A 213 -18.64 -11.23 19.70
C ALA A 213 -18.07 -12.50 19.04
N ILE A 214 -18.72 -13.00 17.98
CA ILE A 214 -18.27 -14.19 17.25
C ILE A 214 -17.10 -13.86 16.32
N ASN A 215 -17.13 -12.69 15.68
CA ASN A 215 -16.18 -12.36 14.61
C ASN A 215 -15.04 -11.48 15.12
N GLU A 216 -15.28 -10.44 15.92
CA GLU A 216 -14.22 -9.55 16.42
C GLU A 216 -13.34 -10.24 17.46
N VAL A 217 -12.04 -10.31 17.17
CA VAL A 217 -11.05 -10.81 18.12
C VAL A 217 -10.52 -9.60 18.89
N MET A 218 -10.79 -9.56 20.19
CA MET A 218 -10.13 -8.61 21.09
C MET A 218 -8.69 -9.10 21.34
N HIS A 219 -7.73 -8.47 20.67
CA HIS A 219 -6.30 -8.63 20.92
C HIS A 219 -5.71 -7.44 21.65
#